data_AF-A0A7J7N6C5-F1
#
_entry.id   AF-A0A7J7N6C5-F1
#
_cell.length_a   1.000
_cell.length_b   1.000
_cell.length_c   1.000
_cell.angle_alpha   90.00
_cell.angle_beta   90.00
_cell.angle_gamma   90.00
#
_symmetry.space_group_name_H-M   'P 1'
#
loop_
_entity.id
_entity.type
_entity.pdbx_description
1 polymer ?
#
loop_
_entity_poly.entity_id
_entity_poly.type
_entity_poly.pdbx_seq_one_letter_code
_entity_poly.pdbx_strand_id
1 'polypeptide(L)'
;MDYVNPEGVRLDRRCPMEMRQIRAEIGAVGKADGSALFKMGNTKRGDRQSTEKFLVIRQTMKACILTHLMPRSLIDIFVKVLQANGGTRSTCINAVTLALADGGIPMCDLATSCSFGFLNITPLLDLNYVEDSAGGADATVGILAKLDKVTLL
;
A
#
# COMPACT_ATOMS: atom_id res chain seq x y z
N MET A 1 19.44 5.51 18.58
CA MET A 1 19.78 4.42 17.65
C MET A 1 19.83 5.04 16.27
N ASP A 2 20.93 4.86 15.54
CA ASP A 2 21.03 5.36 14.18
C ASP A 2 20.33 4.38 13.23
N TYR A 3 19.34 4.86 12.47
CA TYR A 3 18.56 4.06 11.52
C TYR A 3 19.26 3.91 10.17
N VAL A 4 20.20 4.81 9.91
CA VAL A 4 21.09 4.81 8.76
C VAL A 4 22.50 4.80 9.31
N ASN A 5 23.30 3.82 8.91
CA ASN A 5 24.71 3.73 9.28
C ASN A 5 25.50 4.90 8.66
N PRO A 6 26.70 5.22 9.17
CA PRO A 6 27.58 6.24 8.59
C PRO A 6 27.90 6.01 7.10
N GLU A 7 27.78 4.76 6.63
CA GLU A 7 27.93 4.35 5.22
C GLU A 7 26.70 4.65 4.34
N GLY A 8 25.64 5.24 4.91
CA GLY A 8 24.41 5.60 4.19
C GLY A 8 23.43 4.44 3.97
N VAL A 9 23.62 3.31 4.67
CA VAL A 9 22.81 2.10 4.50
C VAL A 9 21.87 1.90 5.69
N ARG A 10 20.62 1.49 5.43
CA ARG A 10 19.60 1.21 6.45
C ARG A 10 19.89 -0.10 7.20
N LEU A 11 19.20 -0.31 8.32
CA LEU A 11 19.21 -1.56 9.10
C LEU A 11 18.98 -2.83 8.24
N ASP A 12 18.15 -2.72 7.19
CA ASP A 12 17.81 -3.81 6.28
C ASP A 12 18.78 -3.97 5.09
N ARG A 13 19.95 -3.30 5.13
CA ARG A 13 20.93 -3.26 4.03
C ARG A 13 20.44 -2.64 2.72
N ARG A 14 19.39 -1.80 2.80
CA ARG A 14 18.85 -1.06 1.66
C ARG A 14 19.35 0.37 1.63
N CYS A 15 19.36 0.98 0.45
CA CYS A 15 19.54 2.42 0.31
C CYS A 15 18.30 3.21 0.82
N PRO A 16 18.47 4.48 1.22
CA PRO A 16 17.36 5.34 1.68
C PRO A 16 16.18 5.42 0.69
N MET A 17 16.48 5.48 -0.61
CA MET A 17 15.49 5.60 -1.70
C MET A 17 15.10 4.27 -2.33
N GLU A 18 15.44 3.14 -1.72
CA GLU A 18 15.19 1.81 -2.29
C GLU A 18 13.97 1.14 -1.65
N MET A 19 13.02 0.70 -2.47
CA MET A 19 11.86 -0.07 -2.02
C MET A 19 12.20 -1.53 -1.72
N ARG A 20 11.40 -2.17 -0.85
CA ARG A 20 11.45 -3.62 -0.65
C ARG A 20 11.07 -4.39 -1.91
N GLN A 21 11.48 -5.65 -1.97
CA GLN A 21 10.99 -6.57 -2.99
C GLN A 21 9.47 -6.70 -2.88
N ILE A 22 8.79 -6.38 -3.97
CA ILE A 22 7.34 -6.56 -4.12
C ILE A 22 7.09 -7.90 -4.81
N ARG A 23 6.15 -8.67 -4.29
CA ARG A 23 5.60 -9.85 -4.96
C ARG A 23 4.08 -9.74 -4.95
N ALA A 24 3.48 -9.90 -6.12
CA ALA A 24 2.04 -9.91 -6.27
C ALA A 24 1.62 -11.20 -6.97
N GLU A 25 0.51 -11.75 -6.53
CA GLU A 25 -0.15 -12.90 -7.15
C GLU A 25 -1.61 -12.52 -7.35
N ILE A 26 -2.12 -12.74 -8.55
CA ILE A 26 -3.49 -12.42 -8.95
C ILE A 26 -4.29 -13.73 -8.97
N GLY A 27 -5.59 -13.70 -8.68
CA GLY A 27 -6.41 -14.90 -8.59
C GLY A 27 -6.13 -15.74 -7.33
N ALA A 28 -5.61 -15.13 -6.26
CA ALA A 28 -5.25 -15.83 -5.02
C ALA A 28 -6.44 -16.54 -4.33
N VAL A 29 -7.67 -16.12 -4.60
CA VAL A 29 -8.90 -16.69 -4.05
C VAL A 29 -9.88 -17.01 -5.19
N GLY A 30 -9.96 -18.27 -5.58
CA GLY A 30 -10.81 -18.69 -6.71
C GLY A 30 -12.32 -18.59 -6.50
N LYS A 31 -12.79 -18.20 -5.30
CA LYS A 31 -14.22 -17.92 -5.02
C LYS A 31 -14.60 -16.45 -5.22
N ALA A 32 -13.62 -15.56 -5.30
CA ALA A 32 -13.86 -14.13 -5.50
C ALA A 32 -13.85 -13.82 -6.99
N ASP A 33 -14.65 -12.84 -7.42
CA ASP A 33 -14.66 -12.37 -8.81
C ASP A 33 -13.31 -11.81 -9.23
N GLY A 34 -12.62 -11.14 -8.29
CA GLY A 34 -11.25 -10.68 -8.43
C GLY A 34 -10.51 -10.80 -7.11
N SER A 35 -9.27 -11.26 -7.15
CA SER A 35 -8.46 -11.39 -5.94
C SER A 35 -6.98 -11.14 -6.20
N ALA A 36 -6.29 -10.58 -5.21
CA ALA A 36 -4.86 -10.41 -5.29
C ALA A 36 -4.22 -10.59 -3.91
N LEU A 37 -3.07 -11.25 -3.91
CA LEU A 37 -2.17 -11.33 -2.78
C LEU A 37 -0.95 -10.45 -3.08
N PHE A 38 -0.78 -9.41 -2.28
CA PHE A 38 0.35 -8.48 -2.42
C PHE A 38 1.26 -8.58 -1.19
N LYS A 39 2.56 -8.72 -1.42
CA LYS A 39 3.60 -8.84 -0.39
C LYS A 39 4.71 -7.83 -0.68
N MET A 40 5.10 -7.06 0.34
CA MET A 40 6.19 -6.08 0.27
C MET A 40 7.21 -6.37 1.38
N GLY A 41 8.34 -6.96 1.00
CA GLY A 41 9.36 -7.45 1.94
C GLY A 41 8.98 -8.73 2.70
N ASN A 42 9.73 -9.03 3.78
CA ASN A 42 9.69 -10.30 4.50
C ASN A 42 9.69 -10.11 6.04
N THR A 43 8.54 -10.01 6.73
CA THR A 43 8.56 -9.82 8.20
C THR A 43 7.19 -9.80 8.91
N LYS A 44 7.13 -10.11 10.22
CA LYS A 44 6.45 -11.25 10.89
C LYS A 44 4.97 -10.93 11.20
N ARG A 45 4.17 -11.97 11.50
CA ARG A 45 2.74 -11.90 11.87
C ARG A 45 2.46 -10.85 12.97
N GLY A 46 1.58 -9.89 12.69
CA GLY A 46 1.09 -8.90 13.65
C GLY A 46 -0.44 -8.88 13.63
N ASP A 47 -1.07 -9.26 14.75
CA ASP A 47 -2.50 -9.58 14.84
C ASP A 47 -3.41 -8.37 15.15
N ARG A 48 -2.91 -7.12 15.16
CA ARG A 48 -3.74 -5.95 15.52
C ARG A 48 -4.01 -5.02 14.34
N GLN A 49 -5.25 -5.03 13.85
CA GLN A 49 -5.70 -4.15 12.77
C GLN A 49 -6.69 -3.11 13.28
N SER A 50 -6.51 -1.86 12.83
CA SER A 50 -7.36 -0.72 13.16
C SER A 50 -8.33 -0.47 12.00
N THR A 51 -9.63 -0.41 12.29
CA THR A 51 -10.71 -0.17 11.31
C THR A 51 -10.58 1.16 10.57
N GLU A 52 -9.93 2.16 11.19
CA GLU A 52 -9.73 3.50 10.62
C GLU A 52 -8.98 3.50 9.29
N LYS A 53 -8.06 2.53 9.08
CA LYS A 53 -7.26 2.43 7.85
C LYS A 53 -8.11 2.18 6.61
N PHE A 54 -9.33 1.63 6.76
CA PHE A 54 -10.20 1.30 5.64
C PHE A 54 -10.93 2.51 5.06
N LEU A 55 -11.13 3.59 5.82
CA LEU A 55 -11.81 4.80 5.33
C LEU A 55 -11.02 5.43 4.17
N VAL A 56 -9.72 5.55 4.36
CA VAL A 56 -8.78 6.13 3.40
C VAL A 56 -8.74 5.29 2.12
N ILE A 57 -8.62 3.96 2.26
CA ILE A 57 -8.62 3.04 1.11
C ILE A 57 -9.94 3.17 0.32
N ARG A 58 -11.08 3.22 1.01
CA ARG A 58 -12.39 3.39 0.37
C ARG A 58 -12.49 4.70 -0.39
N GLN A 59 -11.97 5.79 0.16
CA GLN A 59 -12.00 7.11 -0.49
C GLN A 59 -11.12 7.13 -1.75
N THR A 60 -9.92 6.53 -1.69
CA THR A 60 -9.03 6.38 -2.85
C THR A 60 -9.67 5.54 -3.94
N MET A 61 -10.23 4.38 -3.59
CA MET A 61 -10.84 3.48 -4.58
C MET A 61 -12.10 4.07 -5.20
N LYS A 62 -12.90 4.82 -4.44
CA LYS A 62 -14.08 5.52 -4.98
C LYS A 62 -13.71 6.57 -6.04
N ALA A 63 -12.54 7.20 -5.92
CA ALA A 63 -12.04 8.15 -6.93
C ALA A 63 -11.50 7.45 -8.19
N CYS A 64 -11.09 6.18 -8.05
CA CYS A 64 -10.49 5.36 -9.10
C CYS A 64 -11.54 4.59 -9.92
N ILE A 65 -12.61 4.11 -9.27
CA ILE A 65 -13.64 3.27 -9.90
C ILE A 65 -14.64 4.13 -10.68
N LEU A 66 -14.96 3.72 -11.91
CA LEU A 66 -15.93 4.37 -12.78
C LEU A 66 -17.36 3.96 -12.40
N THR A 67 -17.87 4.52 -11.30
CA THR A 67 -19.20 4.18 -10.75
C THR A 67 -20.37 4.42 -11.72
N HIS A 68 -20.20 5.30 -12.71
CA HIS A 68 -21.22 5.57 -13.72
C HIS A 68 -21.46 4.39 -14.68
N LEU A 69 -20.48 3.51 -14.86
CA LEU A 69 -20.62 2.31 -15.70
C LEU A 69 -21.37 1.18 -14.99
N MET A 70 -21.53 1.27 -13.66
CA MET A 70 -22.15 0.23 -12.84
C MET A 70 -23.28 0.78 -11.94
N PRO A 71 -24.34 1.38 -12.52
CA PRO A 71 -25.45 1.89 -11.73
C PRO A 71 -26.18 0.75 -11.00
N ARG A 72 -26.53 0.97 -9.73
CA ARG A 72 -27.20 -0.01 -8.85
C ARG A 72 -26.39 -1.28 -8.55
N SER A 73 -25.09 -1.27 -8.81
CA SER A 73 -24.19 -2.36 -8.41
C SER A 73 -23.56 -2.06 -7.05
N LEU A 74 -23.22 -3.12 -6.31
CA LEU A 74 -22.53 -3.04 -5.04
C LEU A 74 -21.15 -3.70 -5.22
N ILE A 75 -20.10 -2.97 -4.86
CA ILE A 75 -18.71 -3.45 -4.96
C ILE A 75 -18.20 -3.61 -3.53
N ASP A 76 -18.06 -4.87 -3.10
CA ASP A 76 -17.51 -5.20 -1.80
C ASP A 76 -16.02 -5.49 -1.90
N ILE A 77 -15.24 -4.77 -1.10
CA ILE A 77 -13.78 -4.90 -1.06
C ILE A 77 -13.38 -5.45 0.30
N PHE A 78 -12.88 -6.68 0.32
CA PHE A 78 -12.36 -7.32 1.53
C PHE A 78 -10.84 -7.32 1.52
N VAL A 79 -10.25 -6.64 2.50
CA VAL A 79 -8.79 -6.59 2.66
C VAL A 79 -8.41 -7.25 3.97
N LYS A 80 -7.57 -8.28 3.88
CA LYS A 80 -7.01 -8.95 5.05
C LYS A 80 -5.50 -8.81 5.03
N VAL A 81 -4.97 -8.03 5.97
CA VAL A 81 -3.52 -7.95 6.19
C VAL A 81 -3.07 -9.22 6.92
N LEU A 82 -2.37 -10.11 6.22
CA LEU A 82 -1.80 -11.32 6.82
C LEU A 82 -0.61 -10.99 7.73
N GLN A 83 0.09 -9.91 7.40
CA GLN A 83 1.36 -9.55 7.99
C GLN A 83 1.60 -8.04 7.83
N ALA A 84 2.07 -7.37 8.88
CA ALA A 84 2.27 -5.93 8.90
C ALA A 84 3.70 -5.59 9.32
N ASN A 85 4.49 -5.01 8.40
CA ASN A 85 5.86 -4.57 8.68
C ASN A 85 6.09 -3.12 8.21
N GLY A 86 5.25 -2.18 8.65
CA GLY A 86 5.25 -0.81 8.10
C GLY A 86 4.63 -0.75 6.70
N GLY A 87 4.25 0.45 6.25
CA GLY A 87 3.68 0.64 4.90
C GLY A 87 2.36 -0.13 4.65
N THR A 88 1.59 -0.48 5.69
CA THR A 88 0.39 -1.32 5.52
C THR A 88 -0.67 -0.65 4.66
N ARG A 89 -0.85 0.68 4.80
CA ARG A 89 -1.84 1.45 4.04
C ARG A 89 -1.56 1.38 2.53
N SER A 90 -0.31 1.59 2.13
CA SER A 90 0.10 1.57 0.72
C SER A 90 0.03 0.17 0.12
N THR A 91 0.48 -0.83 0.88
CA THR A 91 0.36 -2.26 0.51
C THR A 91 -1.10 -2.64 0.23
N CYS A 92 -2.04 -2.21 1.09
CA CYS A 92 -3.46 -2.50 0.91
C CYS A 92 -4.04 -1.85 -0.36
N ILE A 93 -3.70 -0.59 -0.64
CA ILE A 93 -4.16 0.10 -1.84
C ILE A 93 -3.68 -0.63 -3.09
N ASN A 94 -2.39 -0.96 -3.15
CA ASN A 94 -1.83 -1.67 -4.31
C ASN A 94 -2.46 -3.06 -4.48
N ALA A 95 -2.73 -3.76 -3.38
CA ALA A 95 -3.40 -5.07 -3.41
C ALA A 95 -4.84 -4.96 -3.95
N VAL A 96 -5.60 -3.96 -3.48
CA VAL A 96 -6.97 -3.74 -3.94
C VAL A 96 -7.01 -3.34 -5.40
N THR A 97 -6.11 -2.47 -5.86
CA THR A 97 -6.02 -2.08 -7.27
C THR A 97 -5.83 -3.31 -8.16
N LEU A 98 -4.98 -4.25 -7.76
CA LEU A 98 -4.80 -5.51 -8.50
C LEU A 98 -6.03 -6.40 -8.45
N ALA A 99 -6.69 -6.51 -7.30
CA ALA A 99 -7.91 -7.32 -7.16
C ALA A 99 -9.07 -6.76 -8.00
N LEU A 100 -9.21 -5.42 -8.07
CA LEU A 100 -10.21 -4.76 -8.91
C LEU A 100 -9.91 -4.96 -10.40
N ALA A 101 -8.63 -4.92 -10.78
CA ALA A 101 -8.21 -5.17 -12.16
C ALA A 101 -8.47 -6.63 -12.58
N ASP A 102 -8.20 -7.59 -11.71
CA ASP A 102 -8.50 -9.01 -11.91
C ASP A 102 -10.00 -9.27 -12.06
N GLY A 103 -10.81 -8.64 -11.19
CA GLY A 103 -12.27 -8.74 -11.24
C GLY A 103 -12.92 -8.00 -12.41
N GLY A 104 -12.12 -7.40 -13.32
CA GLY A 104 -12.63 -6.68 -14.48
C GLY A 104 -13.45 -5.44 -14.15
N ILE A 105 -13.25 -4.85 -12.97
CA ILE A 105 -13.98 -3.65 -12.55
C ILE A 105 -13.44 -2.45 -13.32
N PRO A 106 -14.30 -1.66 -13.98
CA PRO A 106 -13.84 -0.52 -14.76
C PRO A 106 -13.29 0.58 -13.84
N MET A 107 -11.99 0.85 -13.99
CA MET A 107 -11.27 1.91 -13.29
C MET A 107 -10.72 2.93 -14.29
N CYS A 108 -10.62 4.19 -13.88
CA CYS A 108 -10.01 5.23 -14.72
C CYS A 108 -8.50 5.04 -14.89
N ASP A 109 -7.86 4.45 -13.88
CA ASP A 109 -6.42 4.25 -13.79
C ASP A 109 -6.08 3.19 -12.73
N LEU A 110 -4.81 2.81 -12.60
CA LEU A 110 -4.32 1.98 -11.50
C LEU A 110 -3.84 2.88 -10.36
N ALA A 111 -4.53 2.83 -9.22
CA ALA A 111 -4.07 3.51 -8.01
C ALA A 111 -2.83 2.81 -7.45
N THR A 112 -1.71 3.54 -7.42
CA THR A 112 -0.45 3.08 -6.81
C THR A 112 -0.11 3.95 -5.62
N SER A 113 0.49 3.37 -4.60
CA SER A 113 0.82 4.10 -3.39
C SER A 113 2.09 3.59 -2.75
N CYS A 114 2.79 4.51 -2.09
CA CYS A 114 3.98 4.24 -1.33
C CYS A 114 3.98 5.08 -0.05
N SER A 115 4.53 4.51 1.01
CA SER A 115 4.80 5.23 2.25
C SER A 115 6.24 5.71 2.26
N PHE A 116 6.50 6.89 2.80
CA PHE A 116 7.83 7.44 3.00
C PHE A 116 7.86 8.15 4.35
N GLY A 117 9.05 8.46 4.85
CA GLY A 117 9.17 9.30 6.00
C GLY A 117 10.52 9.97 6.09
N PHE A 118 10.65 10.80 7.12
CA PHE A 118 11.82 11.59 7.38
C PHE A 118 12.35 11.25 8.76
N LEU A 119 13.54 10.66 8.80
CA LEU A 119 14.17 10.17 10.02
C LEU A 119 15.64 10.60 10.04
N ASN A 120 16.09 11.17 11.16
CA ASN A 120 17.47 11.64 11.34
C ASN A 120 18.01 12.47 10.15
N ILE A 121 17.21 13.42 9.65
CA ILE A 121 17.57 14.32 8.53
C ILE A 121 17.64 13.61 7.17
N THR A 122 17.32 12.32 7.11
CA THR A 122 17.32 11.52 5.88
C THR A 122 15.90 11.15 5.46
N PRO A 123 15.50 11.41 4.20
CA PRO A 123 14.27 10.86 3.66
C PRO A 123 14.43 9.37 3.36
N LEU A 124 13.48 8.57 3.84
CA LEU A 124 13.42 7.12 3.65
C LEU A 124 12.17 6.76 2.86
N LEU A 125 12.35 6.07 1.75
CA LEU A 125 11.26 5.48 0.97
C LEU A 125 10.91 4.11 1.55
N ASP A 126 9.63 3.79 1.67
CA ASP A 126 9.14 2.49 2.13
C ASP A 126 9.68 2.09 3.52
N LEU A 127 9.11 2.72 4.55
CA LEU A 127 9.43 2.54 5.97
C LEU A 127 9.06 1.16 6.52
N ASN A 128 10.00 0.51 7.18
CA ASN A 128 9.81 -0.70 7.96
C ASN A 128 9.15 -0.42 9.31
N TYR A 129 8.66 -1.48 9.98
CA TYR A 129 8.04 -1.35 11.31
C TYR A 129 8.92 -0.64 12.35
N VAL A 130 10.23 -0.88 12.33
CA VAL A 130 11.19 -0.26 13.26
C VAL A 130 11.33 1.24 13.03
N GLU A 131 11.29 1.67 11.76
CA GLU A 131 11.41 3.08 11.38
C GLU A 131 10.07 3.82 11.55
N ASP A 132 8.96 3.14 11.28
CA ASP A 132 7.60 3.61 11.57
C ASP A 132 7.39 3.81 13.09
N SER A 133 7.87 2.86 13.89
CA SER A 133 7.82 2.93 15.37
C SER A 133 8.81 3.93 15.96
N ALA A 134 9.74 4.46 15.18
CA ALA A 134 10.70 5.47 15.62
C ALA A 134 10.05 6.83 15.92
N GLY A 135 8.81 7.05 15.46
CA GLY A 135 8.07 8.29 15.66
C GLY A 135 8.59 9.46 14.81
N GLY A 136 9.33 9.17 13.73
CA GLY A 136 9.65 10.16 12.71
C GLY A 136 8.41 10.59 11.92
N ALA A 137 8.51 11.64 11.12
CA ALA A 137 7.41 12.05 10.25
C ALA A 137 7.21 11.00 9.15
N ASP A 138 6.06 10.33 9.14
CA ASP A 138 5.65 9.41 8.07
C ASP A 138 4.51 10.02 7.24
N ALA A 139 4.51 9.71 5.95
CA ALA A 139 3.43 10.06 5.05
C ALA A 139 3.19 8.90 4.07
N THR A 140 1.96 8.76 3.61
CA THR A 140 1.61 7.81 2.56
C THR A 140 1.03 8.60 1.41
N VAL A 141 1.52 8.36 0.20
CA VAL A 141 1.01 9.04 -0.99
C VAL A 141 0.45 8.01 -1.95
N GLY A 142 -0.72 8.31 -2.50
CA GLY A 142 -1.37 7.55 -3.56
C GLY A 142 -1.50 8.37 -4.83
N ILE A 143 -1.15 7.80 -5.97
CA ILE A 143 -1.21 8.43 -7.30
C ILE A 143 -1.97 7.56 -8.30
N LEU A 144 -2.66 8.23 -9.21
CA LEU A 144 -3.17 7.66 -10.45
C LEU A 144 -2.11 7.95 -11.52
N ALA A 145 -1.36 6.90 -11.92
CA ALA A 145 -0.15 7.04 -12.72
C ALA A 145 -0.38 7.64 -14.12
N LYS A 146 -1.51 7.35 -14.76
CA LYS A 146 -1.92 7.85 -16.07
C LYS A 146 -2.52 9.26 -16.00
N LEU A 147 -3.21 9.58 -14.91
CA LEU A 147 -3.87 10.89 -14.73
C LEU A 147 -2.98 11.93 -14.02
N ASP A 148 -1.79 11.54 -13.58
CA ASP A 148 -0.85 12.33 -12.76
C ASP A 148 -1.55 13.03 -11.58
N LYS A 149 -2.52 12.33 -10.99
CA LYS A 149 -3.38 12.87 -9.96
C LYS A 149 -3.11 12.20 -8.62
N VAL A 150 -2.81 13.01 -7.62
CA VAL A 150 -2.68 12.56 -6.23
C VAL A 150 -4.07 12.29 -5.66
N THR A 151 -4.26 11.11 -5.10
CA THR A 151 -5.54 10.65 -4.53
C THR A 151 -5.53 10.57 -3.01
N LEU A 152 -4.35 10.52 -2.40
CA LEU A 152 -4.16 10.30 -0.96
C LEU A 152 -2.93 11.07 -0.50
N LEU A 153 -3.11 11.83 0.59
CA LEU A 153 -2.09 12.55 1.36
C LEU A 153 -2.30 12.25 2.85
#